data_AF-F7JKC8-F1
#
_entry.id   AF-F7JKC8-F1
#
_cell.length_a   1.000
_cell.length_b   1.000
_cell.length_c   1.000
_cell.angle_alpha   90.00
_cell.angle_beta   90.00
_cell.angle_gamma   90.00
#
_symmetry.space_group_name_H-M   'P 1'
#
loop_
_entity.id
_entity.type
_entity.pdbx_description
1 polymer ?
#
loop_
_entity_poly.entity_id
_entity_poly.type
_entity_poly.pdbx_seq_one_letter_code
_entity_poly.pdbx_strand_id
1 'polypeptide(L)'
;MSGWIKIHRDILYHEIWSDKPFSKGQAWIDLILLANHSDNKCMVGNRMEDVKRGSFITSELNLSERWGWGRKKVHLFLKLLESEEMIVLNPNNKRTDVSIVNYEVYQYQGALKEQQKSNKRASKVHEQEKKKNKNEKNFNNFERRRYDMDSLENKLMEANRNGTGNKA
;
A
#
# COMPACT_ATOMS: atom_id res chain seq x y z
N MET A 1 -8.25 18.15 -11.42
CA MET A 1 -6.77 18.13 -11.34
C MET A 1 -6.31 16.69 -11.46
N SER A 2 -5.75 16.29 -12.60
CA SER A 2 -5.17 14.96 -12.79
C SER A 2 -3.65 15.11 -12.94
N GLY A 3 -2.91 14.68 -11.93
CA GLY A 3 -1.45 14.74 -11.92
C GLY A 3 -0.90 13.83 -10.83
N TRP A 4 0.24 13.20 -11.09
CA TRP A 4 0.89 12.28 -10.15
C TRP A 4 2.18 12.91 -9.63
N ILE A 5 2.48 12.69 -8.35
CA ILE A 5 3.74 13.08 -7.72
C ILE A 5 4.49 11.79 -7.35
N LYS A 6 5.76 11.70 -7.74
CA LYS A 6 6.66 10.64 -7.26
C LYS A 6 7.31 11.10 -5.97
N ILE A 7 7.25 10.25 -4.95
CA ILE A 7 7.91 10.49 -3.67
C ILE A 7 9.10 9.55 -3.57
N HIS A 8 10.29 10.10 -3.33
CA HIS A 8 11.47 9.29 -3.05
C HIS A 8 11.35 8.70 -1.63
N ARG A 9 11.73 7.43 -1.45
CA ARG A 9 11.58 6.73 -0.16
C ARG A 9 12.45 7.31 0.95
N ASP A 10 13.45 8.11 0.61
CA ASP A 10 14.30 8.79 1.61
C ASP A 10 13.50 9.75 2.50
N ILE A 11 12.29 10.15 2.09
CA ILE A 11 11.38 10.91 2.95
C ILE A 11 11.14 10.21 4.29
N LEU A 12 11.21 8.87 4.34
CA LEU A 12 11.05 8.08 5.56
C LEU A 12 12.10 8.39 6.64
N TYR A 13 13.25 8.94 6.25
CA TYR A 13 14.35 9.32 7.16
C TYR A 13 14.33 10.81 7.51
N HIS A 14 13.46 11.60 6.89
CA HIS A 14 13.37 13.03 7.14
C HIS A 14 12.54 13.30 8.41
N GLU A 15 12.97 14.26 9.24
CA GLU A 15 12.31 14.59 10.51
C GLU A 15 10.83 14.98 10.34
N ILE A 16 10.55 15.79 9.31
CA ILE A 16 9.17 16.19 8.94
C ILE A 16 8.25 14.97 8.73
N TRP A 17 8.76 13.87 8.16
CA TRP A 17 7.94 12.67 7.98
C TRP A 17 7.67 11.93 9.30
N SER A 18 8.61 12.05 10.24
CA SER A 18 8.58 11.38 11.54
C SER A 18 7.79 12.17 12.60
N ASP A 19 7.19 13.31 12.25
CA ASP A 19 6.34 14.08 13.16
C ASP A 19 5.11 13.28 13.61
N LYS A 20 4.75 13.39 14.89
CA LYS A 20 3.75 12.53 15.55
C LYS A 20 2.71 13.35 16.31
N PRO A 21 1.47 12.84 16.44
CA PRO A 21 0.99 11.56 15.92
C PRO A 21 0.66 11.63 14.42
N PHE A 22 0.85 10.52 13.71
CA PHE A 22 0.52 10.46 12.28
C PHE A 22 -0.98 10.71 12.06
N SER A 23 -1.31 11.38 10.95
CA SER A 23 -2.68 11.35 10.43
C SER A 23 -2.98 10.00 9.77
N LYS A 24 -4.26 9.63 9.61
CA LYS A 24 -4.65 8.40 8.88
C LYS A 24 -4.12 8.41 7.43
N GLY A 25 -4.10 9.59 6.78
CA GLY A 25 -3.54 9.76 5.44
C GLY A 25 -2.02 9.54 5.39
N GLN A 26 -1.28 10.10 6.34
CA GLN A 26 0.16 9.88 6.47
C GLN A 26 0.48 8.41 6.75
N ALA A 27 -0.27 7.75 7.65
CA ALA A 27 -0.14 6.32 7.92
C ALA A 27 -0.39 5.47 6.66
N TRP A 28 -1.38 5.83 5.84
CA TRP A 28 -1.62 5.13 4.56
C TRP A 28 -0.45 5.29 3.58
N ILE A 29 0.07 6.51 3.41
CA ILE A 29 1.23 6.74 2.53
C ILE A 29 2.46 6.01 3.08
N ASP A 30 2.64 5.99 4.40
CA ASP A 30 3.71 5.27 5.07
C ASP A 30 3.67 3.76 4.75
N LEU A 31 2.49 3.13 4.77
CA LEU A 31 2.32 1.72 4.36
C LEU A 31 2.76 1.49 2.91
N ILE A 32 2.41 2.39 1.98
CA ILE A 32 2.83 2.32 0.57
C ILE A 32 4.37 2.45 0.44
N LEU A 33 4.97 3.35 1.24
CA LEU A 33 6.41 3.58 1.26
C LEU A 33 7.19 2.44 1.93
N LEU A 34 6.58 1.71 2.88
CA LEU A 34 7.18 0.55 3.53
C LEU A 34 7.14 -0.71 2.65
N ALA A 35 6.09 -0.89 1.84
CA ALA A 35 5.95 -2.02 0.94
C ALA A 35 7.17 -2.15 0.00
N ASN A 36 7.68 -3.35 -0.23
CA ASN A 36 8.87 -3.57 -1.05
C ASN A 36 8.65 -3.14 -2.52
N HIS A 37 9.63 -2.45 -3.11
CA HIS A 37 9.57 -2.04 -4.54
C HIS A 37 9.96 -3.17 -5.51
N SER A 38 10.66 -4.18 -5.02
CA SER A 38 11.03 -5.42 -5.72
C SER A 38 10.94 -6.58 -4.73
N ASP A 39 10.88 -7.81 -5.22
CA ASP A 39 11.00 -8.97 -4.35
C ASP A 39 12.31 -8.88 -3.56
N ASN A 40 12.25 -9.16 -2.26
CA ASN A 40 13.39 -9.04 -1.37
C ASN A 40 13.34 -10.13 -0.30
N LYS A 41 14.50 -10.49 0.24
CA LYS A 41 14.60 -11.35 1.41
C LYS A 41 14.82 -10.49 2.64
N CYS A 42 13.99 -10.69 3.67
CA CYS A 42 14.21 -10.05 4.95
C CYS A 42 14.44 -11.09 6.05
N MET A 43 15.27 -10.72 7.02
CA MET A 43 15.52 -11.55 8.18
C MET A 43 14.44 -11.27 9.22
N VAL A 44 13.64 -12.29 9.56
CA VAL A 44 12.60 -12.19 10.58
C VAL A 44 12.94 -13.18 11.70
N GLY A 45 13.39 -12.63 12.83
CA GLY A 45 14.02 -13.44 13.87
C GLY A 45 15.31 -14.06 13.35
N ASN A 46 15.39 -15.39 13.32
CA ASN A 46 16.56 -16.12 12.82
C ASN A 46 16.28 -16.89 11.52
N ARG A 47 15.32 -16.43 10.72
CA ARG A 47 14.93 -17.04 9.44
C ARG A 47 14.93 -15.99 8.33
N MET A 48 15.43 -16.39 7.15
CA MET A 48 15.36 -15.59 5.93
C MET A 48 14.06 -15.89 5.22
N GLU A 49 13.30 -14.85 4.91
CA GLU A 49 11.98 -15.01 4.30
C GLU A 49 11.81 -14.12 3.08
N ASP A 50 11.22 -14.73 2.04
CA ASP A 50 10.91 -14.08 0.78
C ASP A 50 9.69 -13.18 0.93
N VAL A 51 9.88 -11.89 0.74
CA VAL A 51 8.84 -10.88 0.76
C VAL A 51 8.66 -10.31 -0.64
N LYS A 52 7.49 -10.57 -1.21
CA LYS A 52 7.14 -10.13 -2.55
C LYS A 52 7.06 -8.60 -2.65
N ARG A 53 7.27 -8.09 -3.86
CA ARG A 53 6.97 -6.71 -4.23
C ARG A 53 5.54 -6.33 -3.81
N GLY A 54 5.38 -5.14 -3.26
CA GLY A 54 4.10 -4.64 -2.74
C GLY A 54 3.74 -5.17 -1.36
N SER A 55 4.59 -5.99 -0.76
CA SER A 55 4.41 -6.52 0.59
C SER A 55 5.54 -6.10 1.51
N PHE A 56 5.28 -6.12 2.83
CA PHE A 56 6.28 -5.94 3.87
C PHE A 56 5.85 -6.66 5.15
N ILE A 57 6.81 -6.86 6.05
CA ILE A 57 6.60 -7.53 7.33
C ILE A 57 6.65 -6.50 8.45
N THR A 58 5.66 -6.54 9.34
CA THR A 58 5.62 -5.65 10.50
C THR A 58 4.84 -6.28 11.67
N SER A 59 4.65 -5.50 12.72
CA SER A 59 3.75 -5.79 13.83
C SER A 59 2.91 -4.54 14.14
N GLU A 60 1.73 -4.73 14.76
CA GLU A 60 0.94 -3.59 15.26
C GLU A 60 1.70 -2.76 16.30
N LEU A 61 2.64 -3.37 17.05
CA LEU A 61 3.49 -2.67 17.99
C LEU A 61 4.46 -1.73 17.26
N ASN A 62 5.14 -2.22 16.22
CA ASN A 62 6.07 -1.39 15.43
C ASN A 62 5.33 -0.22 14.77
N LEU A 63 4.13 -0.45 14.23
CA LEU A 63 3.31 0.61 13.64
C LEU A 63 2.79 1.59 14.71
N SER A 64 2.44 1.11 15.90
CA SER A 64 2.02 1.93 17.04
C SER A 64 3.12 2.92 17.44
N GLU A 65 4.35 2.45 17.61
CA GLU A 65 5.51 3.28 17.96
C GLU A 65 5.86 4.25 16.83
N ARG A 66 5.84 3.78 15.58
CA ARG A 66 6.16 4.58 14.40
C ARG A 66 5.16 5.72 14.23
N TRP A 67 3.87 5.46 14.38
CA TRP A 67 2.81 6.45 14.14
C TRP A 67 2.45 7.28 15.37
N GLY A 68 2.94 6.92 16.56
CA GLY A 68 2.53 7.55 17.82
C GLY A 68 1.06 7.26 18.14
N TRP A 69 0.56 6.10 17.77
CA TRP A 69 -0.83 5.68 18.00
C TRP A 69 -0.89 4.61 19.09
N GLY A 70 -2.02 4.51 19.80
CA GLY A 70 -2.29 3.34 20.63
C GLY A 70 -2.55 2.09 19.76
N ARG A 71 -2.16 0.91 20.24
CA ARG A 71 -2.33 -0.37 19.51
C ARG A 71 -3.76 -0.61 19.01
N LYS A 72 -4.77 -0.26 19.80
CA LYS A 72 -6.18 -0.37 19.40
C LYS A 72 -6.50 0.47 18.16
N LYS A 73 -5.96 1.69 18.05
CA LYS A 73 -6.17 2.57 16.90
C LYS A 73 -5.50 2.00 15.65
N VAL A 74 -4.28 1.47 15.79
CA VAL A 74 -3.59 0.76 14.70
C VAL A 74 -4.42 -0.41 14.21
N HIS A 75 -4.87 -1.28 15.12
CA HIS A 75 -5.69 -2.45 14.80
C HIS A 75 -6.95 -2.08 14.01
N LEU A 76 -7.72 -1.11 14.51
CA LEU A 76 -8.94 -0.63 13.84
C LEU A 76 -8.63 -0.04 12.46
N PHE A 77 -7.55 0.72 12.33
CA PHE A 77 -7.16 1.30 11.06
C PHE A 77 -6.75 0.24 10.03
N LEU A 78 -5.99 -0.78 10.43
CA LEU A 78 -5.63 -1.88 9.54
C LEU A 78 -6.87 -2.70 9.13
N LYS A 79 -7.81 -2.93 10.05
CA LYS A 79 -9.09 -3.59 9.74
C LYS A 79 -9.97 -2.80 8.78
N LEU A 80 -10.00 -1.48 8.93
CA LEU A 80 -10.63 -0.56 7.98
C LEU A 80 -10.01 -0.69 6.58
N LEU A 81 -8.69 -0.67 6.48
CA LEU A 81 -8.00 -0.80 5.18
C LEU A 81 -8.26 -2.17 4.55
N GLU A 82 -8.32 -3.23 5.36
CA GLU A 82 -8.65 -4.58 4.92
C GLU A 82 -10.10 -4.70 4.44
N SER A 83 -11.08 -4.14 5.18
CA SER A 83 -12.50 -4.17 4.78
C SER A 83 -12.77 -3.40 3.49
N GLU A 84 -11.96 -2.38 3.23
CA GLU A 84 -11.99 -1.61 1.99
C GLU A 84 -11.11 -2.25 0.90
N GLU A 85 -10.58 -3.46 1.06
CA GLU A 85 -9.73 -4.12 0.06
C GLU A 85 -8.51 -3.26 -0.37
N MET A 86 -8.00 -2.41 0.53
CA MET A 86 -6.81 -1.60 0.29
C MET A 86 -5.53 -2.36 0.62
N ILE A 87 -5.60 -3.24 1.62
CA ILE A 87 -4.52 -4.12 2.04
C ILE A 87 -5.05 -5.54 2.24
N VAL A 88 -4.13 -6.51 2.22
CA VAL A 88 -4.36 -7.88 2.70
C VAL A 88 -3.45 -8.11 3.89
N LEU A 89 -4.02 -8.58 5.01
CA LEU A 89 -3.29 -8.94 6.22
C LEU A 89 -3.19 -10.46 6.31
N ASN A 90 -1.97 -10.98 6.42
CA ASN A 90 -1.72 -12.38 6.75
C ASN A 90 -1.02 -12.44 8.11
N PRO A 91 -1.79 -12.47 9.22
CA PRO A 91 -1.21 -12.59 10.55
C PRO A 91 -0.67 -14.00 10.80
N ASN A 92 0.48 -14.06 11.44
CA ASN A 92 1.10 -15.27 11.97
C ASN A 92 1.43 -15.03 13.46
N ASN A 93 1.61 -16.08 14.24
CA ASN A 93 1.91 -16.04 15.69
C ASN A 93 3.11 -15.14 16.07
N LYS A 94 3.96 -14.77 15.10
CA LYS A 94 5.16 -13.95 15.32
C LYS A 94 5.19 -12.62 14.57
N ARG A 95 4.29 -12.40 13.59
CA ARG A 95 4.36 -11.23 12.70
C ARG A 95 3.08 -11.01 11.91
N THR A 96 2.98 -9.87 11.24
CA THR A 96 1.93 -9.57 10.28
C THR A 96 2.55 -9.27 8.92
N ASP A 97 2.27 -10.11 7.94
CA ASP A 97 2.60 -9.85 6.54
C ASP A 97 1.51 -8.95 5.95
N VAL A 98 1.89 -7.76 5.49
CA VAL A 98 0.96 -6.77 4.92
C VAL A 98 1.24 -6.65 3.43
N SER A 99 0.20 -6.75 2.60
CA SER A 99 0.32 -6.57 1.14
C SER A 99 -0.60 -5.44 0.67
N ILE A 100 -0.07 -4.51 -0.11
CA ILE A 100 -0.84 -3.40 -0.70
C ILE A 100 -1.57 -3.90 -1.96
N VAL A 101 -2.89 -3.79 -1.98
CA VAL A 101 -3.70 -4.17 -3.14
C VAL A 101 -3.44 -3.18 -4.27
N ASN A 102 -3.22 -3.71 -5.48
CA ASN A 102 -2.89 -2.93 -6.67
C ASN A 102 -1.65 -2.04 -6.48
N TYR A 103 -0.61 -2.55 -5.80
CA TYR A 103 0.61 -1.79 -5.53
C TYR A 103 1.25 -1.13 -6.76
N GLU A 104 1.13 -1.77 -7.94
CA GLU A 104 1.66 -1.27 -9.21
C GLU A 104 1.15 0.12 -9.59
N VAL A 105 -0.05 0.49 -9.15
CA VAL A 105 -0.64 1.81 -9.38
C VAL A 105 0.20 2.93 -8.77
N TYR A 106 0.84 2.66 -7.65
CA TYR A 106 1.73 3.59 -6.96
C TYR A 106 3.17 3.54 -7.51
N GLN A 107 3.46 2.64 -8.45
CA GLN A 107 4.78 2.41 -9.01
C GLN A 107 4.79 2.73 -10.51
N TYR A 108 5.18 3.95 -10.87
CA TYR A 108 5.30 4.34 -12.27
C TYR A 108 6.36 3.54 -13.02
N GLN A 109 5.95 2.85 -14.09
CA GLN A 109 6.84 2.11 -15.02
C GLN A 109 7.14 2.86 -16.34
N GLY A 110 6.83 4.15 -16.47
CA GLY A 110 6.88 4.79 -17.79
C GLY A 110 8.27 5.03 -18.38
N ALA A 111 9.37 4.82 -17.64
CA ALA A 111 10.71 4.92 -18.22
C ALA A 111 11.05 3.76 -19.19
N LEU A 112 10.44 2.57 -19.04
CA LEU A 112 10.74 1.44 -19.93
C LEU A 112 10.10 1.54 -21.32
N LYS A 113 9.04 2.35 -21.48
CA LYS A 113 8.33 2.47 -22.77
C LYS A 113 8.87 3.57 -23.67
N GLU A 114 9.67 4.50 -23.15
CA GLU A 114 10.25 5.60 -23.94
C GLU A 114 11.66 5.28 -24.45
N GLN A 115 12.49 4.54 -23.69
CA GLN A 115 13.84 4.17 -24.16
C GLN A 115 13.87 3.09 -25.25
N GLN A 116 12.81 2.27 -25.41
CA GLN A 116 12.72 1.34 -26.55
C GLN A 116 12.26 2.02 -27.87
N LYS A 117 11.78 3.27 -27.82
CA LYS A 117 11.38 4.02 -29.01
C LYS A 117 12.52 4.84 -29.64
N SER A 118 13.61 5.13 -28.91
CA SER A 118 14.75 5.87 -29.48
C SER A 118 15.69 5.00 -30.33
N ASN A 119 15.75 3.69 -30.08
CA ASN A 119 16.66 2.80 -30.83
C ASN A 119 16.03 2.09 -32.05
N LYS A 120 14.82 2.47 -32.46
CA LYS A 120 14.17 1.97 -33.69
C LYS A 120 13.81 3.07 -34.68
N ARG A 121 14.54 4.20 -34.67
CA ARG A 121 14.50 5.21 -35.76
C ARG A 121 15.65 4.99 -36.75
N ALA A 122 15.73 3.79 -37.29
CA ALA A 122 16.43 3.52 -38.54
C ALA A 122 15.84 2.25 -39.15
N SER A 123 14.72 2.39 -39.86
CA SER A 123 14.28 1.61 -41.03
C SER A 123 12.76 1.75 -41.24
N LYS A 124 12.39 2.54 -42.26
CA LYS A 124 11.27 2.45 -43.23
C LYS A 124 9.92 1.84 -42.72
N VAL A 125 8.85 2.63 -42.57
CA VAL A 125 7.85 3.07 -43.59
C VAL A 125 7.03 1.91 -44.19
N HIS A 126 5.70 2.10 -44.11
CA HIS A 126 4.56 1.25 -44.54
C HIS A 126 4.28 0.00 -43.69
N GLU A 127 3.19 -0.01 -42.92
CA GLU A 127 1.87 -0.43 -43.39
C GLU A 127 0.81 -0.32 -42.28
N GLN A 128 -0.31 0.32 -42.65
CA GLN A 128 -1.69 0.15 -42.22
C GLN A 128 -2.04 -0.43 -40.82
N GLU A 129 -2.89 0.36 -40.15
CA GLU A 129 -4.08 -0.09 -39.44
C GLU A 129 -3.94 -1.29 -38.49
N LYS A 130 -3.67 -1.01 -37.21
CA LYS A 130 -4.41 -1.66 -36.12
C LYS A 130 -4.79 -0.64 -35.07
N LYS A 131 -6.07 -0.23 -35.10
CA LYS A 131 -6.80 0.27 -33.94
C LYS A 131 -6.53 -0.68 -32.76
N LYS A 132 -5.67 -0.28 -31.84
CA LYS A 132 -5.63 -0.87 -30.50
C LYS A 132 -6.07 0.19 -29.53
N ASN A 133 -7.35 0.11 -29.18
CA ASN A 133 -7.96 0.71 -28.01
C ASN A 133 -6.95 0.66 -26.86
N LYS A 134 -6.39 1.82 -26.51
CA LYS A 134 -5.81 2.00 -25.18
C LYS A 134 -7.02 2.02 -24.25
N ASN A 135 -7.39 0.84 -23.76
CA ASN A 135 -8.06 0.78 -22.46
C ASN A 135 -7.06 1.37 -21.47
N GLU A 136 -7.16 2.68 -21.23
CA GLU A 136 -6.70 3.28 -19.99
C GLU A 136 -7.44 2.52 -18.89
N LYS A 137 -6.81 1.47 -18.37
CA LYS A 137 -7.27 0.85 -17.14
C LYS A 137 -7.17 1.97 -16.11
N ASN A 138 -8.31 2.50 -15.67
CA ASN A 138 -8.39 3.41 -14.54
C ASN A 138 -7.82 2.67 -13.32
N PHE A 139 -6.55 2.95 -13.05
CA PHE A 139 -5.79 2.42 -11.95
C PHE A 139 -5.92 3.40 -10.79
N ASN A 140 -7.08 3.44 -10.15
CA ASN A 140 -7.28 4.26 -8.97
C ASN A 140 -8.08 3.47 -7.94
N ASN A 141 -7.38 3.07 -6.88
CA ASN A 141 -7.98 2.45 -5.68
C ASN A 141 -9.02 3.34 -4.98
N PHE A 142 -9.19 4.59 -5.41
CA PHE A 142 -10.04 5.60 -4.74
C PHE A 142 -11.26 6.02 -5.56
N GLU A 143 -11.36 5.64 -6.84
CA GLU A 143 -12.55 5.98 -7.63
C GLU A 143 -13.79 5.28 -7.04
N ARG A 144 -14.83 6.07 -6.77
CA ARG A 144 -16.15 5.63 -6.24
C ARG A 144 -16.19 5.20 -4.76
N ARG A 145 -15.11 5.35 -3.99
CA ARG A 145 -15.14 5.12 -2.54
C ARG A 145 -15.49 6.44 -1.81
N ARG A 146 -16.70 6.53 -1.27
CA ARG A 146 -17.05 7.55 -0.28
C ARG A 146 -16.82 6.94 1.10
N TYR A 147 -15.77 7.39 1.77
CA TYR A 147 -15.46 6.94 3.13
C TYR A 147 -16.30 7.72 4.14
N ASP A 148 -17.26 7.06 4.78
CA ASP A 148 -17.82 7.52 6.05
C ASP A 148 -16.96 6.93 7.17
N MET A 149 -15.95 7.70 7.57
CA MET A 149 -14.94 7.26 8.52
C MET A 149 -15.52 7.01 9.91
N ASP A 150 -16.53 7.79 10.32
CA ASP A 150 -17.16 7.65 11.62
C ASP A 150 -18.04 6.40 11.65
N SER A 151 -18.78 6.14 10.57
CA SER A 151 -19.56 4.90 10.43
C SER A 151 -18.69 3.65 10.45
N LEU A 152 -17.55 3.66 9.75
CA LEU A 152 -16.64 2.50 9.75
C LEU A 152 -15.97 2.29 11.10
N GLU A 153 -15.53 3.37 11.76
CA GLU A 153 -14.91 3.26 13.08
C GLU A 153 -15.91 2.72 14.12
N ASN A 154 -17.17 3.16 14.07
CA ASN A 154 -18.24 2.62 14.91
C ASN A 154 -18.53 1.13 14.64
N LYS A 155 -18.68 0.72 13.37
CA LYS A 155 -18.90 -0.70 13.00
C LYS A 155 -17.77 -1.60 13.48
N LEU A 156 -16.52 -1.17 13.33
CA LEU A 156 -15.36 -1.93 13.79
C LEU A 156 -15.31 -2.02 15.33
N MET A 157 -15.69 -0.95 16.02
CA MET A 157 -15.79 -0.94 17.48
C MET A 157 -16.89 -1.86 18.00
N GLU A 158 -18.03 -1.95 17.30
CA GLU A 158 -19.13 -2.88 17.60
C GLU A 158 -18.73 -4.33 17.36
N ALA A 159 -18.13 -4.65 16.21
CA ALA A 159 -17.68 -6.01 15.90
C ALA A 159 -16.67 -6.54 16.93
N ASN A 160 -15.77 -5.67 17.41
CA ASN A 160 -14.78 -6.05 18.42
C ASN A 160 -15.39 -6.28 19.82
N ARG A 161 -16.45 -5.54 20.18
CA ARG A 161 -17.20 -5.77 21.44
C ARG A 161 -17.95 -7.10 21.44
N ASN A 162 -18.50 -7.50 20.29
CA ASN A 162 -19.28 -8.73 20.15
C ASN A 162 -18.40 -9.99 20.09
N GLY A 163 -17.13 -9.88 19.64
CA GLY A 163 -16.17 -10.99 19.64
C GLY A 163 -15.64 -11.40 21.02
N THR A 164 -15.71 -10.52 22.01
CA THR A 164 -15.26 -10.80 23.39
C THR A 164 -16.32 -11.51 24.26
N GLY A 165 -17.55 -11.69 23.77
CA GLY A 165 -18.67 -12.27 24.53
C GLY A 165 -18.78 -13.80 24.52
N ASN A 166 -17.90 -14.52 23.79
CA ASN A 166 -18.04 -15.97 23.57
C ASN A 166 -16.80 -16.77 24.02
N LYS A 167 -16.29 -16.48 25.21
CA LYS A 167 -15.40 -17.37 25.97
C LYS A 167 -15.92 -17.48 27.39
N ALA A 168 -16.88 -18.36 27.58
CA ALA A 168 -17.17 -18.99 28.87
C ALA A 168 -16.15 -20.12 29.11
#